data_AF-A0A372DZB8-F1
#
_entry.id   AF-A0A372DZB8-F1
#
_cell.length_a   1.000
_cell.length_b   1.000
_cell.length_c   1.000
_cell.angle_alpha   90.00
_cell.angle_beta   90.00
_cell.angle_gamma   90.00
#
_symmetry.space_group_name_H-M   'P 1'
#
loop_
_entity.id
_entity.type
_entity.pdbx_description
1 polymer ?
#
loop_
_entity_poly.entity_id
_entity_poly.type
_entity_poly.pdbx_seq_one_letter_code
_entity_poly.pdbx_strand_id
1 'polypeptide(L)'
;MLLTLFLSETTPIAFAGLIFTVPLALGLYYPIFYLSRPKASGRSKIVASVLAFLLIGLQGLLDDEFGGGLVKLFFYLPLGVVIVNAVRSETGQ
;
A
#
# COMPACT_ATOMS: atom_id res chain seq x y z
N MET A 1 -23.02 -12.11 8.08
CA MET A 1 -21.58 -12.45 7.92
C MET A 1 -20.66 -11.31 8.30
N LEU A 2 -20.82 -10.09 7.77
CA LEU A 2 -20.07 -8.92 8.26
C LEU A 2 -20.27 -8.67 9.77
N LEU A 3 -21.51 -8.75 10.26
CA LEU A 3 -21.82 -8.63 11.69
C LEU A 3 -21.19 -9.73 12.57
N THR A 4 -21.06 -10.96 12.05
CA THR A 4 -20.41 -12.07 12.75
C THR A 4 -18.89 -11.91 12.80
N LEU A 5 -18.29 -11.26 11.79
CA LEU A 5 -16.90 -10.81 11.79
C LEU A 5 -16.62 -9.73 12.84
N PHE A 6 -17.65 -8.99 13.31
CA PHE A 6 -17.53 -7.98 14.37
C PHE A 6 -17.68 -8.53 15.79
N LEU A 7 -18.21 -9.75 15.94
CA LEU A 7 -18.48 -10.41 17.22
C LEU A 7 -17.45 -11.49 17.57
N SER A 8 -16.45 -11.70 16.70
CA SER A 8 -15.34 -12.61 16.94
C SER A 8 -14.35 -11.99 17.94
N GLU A 9 -13.79 -12.78 18.85
CA GLU A 9 -12.77 -12.32 19.83
C GLU A 9 -11.52 -11.70 19.16
N THR A 10 -11.32 -11.96 17.86
CA THR A 10 -10.23 -11.40 17.04
C THR A 10 -10.53 -10.03 16.42
N THR A 11 -11.78 -9.56 16.47
CA THR A 11 -12.21 -8.29 15.86
C THR A 11 -11.42 -7.08 16.37
N PRO A 12 -11.18 -6.89 17.69
CA PRO A 12 -10.47 -5.72 18.19
C PRO A 12 -9.02 -5.65 17.71
N ILE A 13 -8.36 -6.81 17.57
CA ILE A 13 -6.97 -6.92 17.10
C ILE A 13 -6.88 -6.58 15.61
N ALA A 14 -7.80 -7.11 14.80
CA ALA A 14 -7.89 -6.76 13.38
C ALA A 14 -8.22 -5.28 13.18
N PHE A 15 -9.06 -4.69 14.04
CA PHE A 15 -9.41 -3.27 13.99
C PHE A 15 -8.24 -2.38 14.43
N ALA A 16 -7.50 -2.77 15.47
CA ALA A 16 -6.27 -2.08 15.88
C ALA A 16 -5.22 -2.13 14.76
N GLY A 17 -5.05 -3.30 14.12
CA GLY A 17 -4.20 -3.45 12.94
C GLY A 17 -4.56 -2.47 11.84
N LEU A 18 -5.84 -2.37 11.47
CA LEU A 18 -6.32 -1.39 10.49
C LEU A 18 -6.03 0.06 10.90
N ILE A 19 -6.25 0.43 12.17
CA ILE A 19 -6.02 1.79 12.67
C ILE A 19 -4.55 2.19 12.60
N PHE A 20 -3.60 1.28 12.79
CA PHE A 20 -2.16 1.59 12.72
C PHE A 20 -1.57 1.43 11.32
N THR A 21 -1.96 0.37 10.60
CA THR A 21 -1.37 0.05 9.28
C THR A 21 -1.92 0.92 8.16
N VAL A 22 -3.20 1.32 8.21
CA VAL A 22 -3.79 2.16 7.14
C VAL A 22 -3.16 3.55 7.09
N PRO A 23 -3.01 4.31 8.20
CA PRO A 23 -2.32 5.60 8.17
C PRO A 23 -0.85 5.49 7.75
N LEU A 24 -0.16 4.42 8.17
CA LEU A 24 1.23 4.17 7.76
C LEU A 24 1.31 3.94 6.24
N ALA A 25 0.44 3.08 5.70
CA ALA A 25 0.39 2.79 4.26
C ALA A 25 0.01 4.03 3.45
N LEU A 26 -0.99 4.81 3.92
CA LEU A 26 -1.40 6.07 3.29
C LEU A 26 -0.30 7.15 3.38
N GLY A 27 0.44 7.21 4.49
CA GLY A 27 1.56 8.14 4.67
C GLY A 27 2.68 7.90 3.66
N LEU A 28 2.95 6.64 3.33
CA LEU A 28 3.93 6.26 2.32
C LEU A 28 3.38 6.36 0.88
N TYR A 29 2.07 6.38 0.71
CA TYR A 29 1.44 6.52 -0.60
C TYR A 29 1.73 7.87 -1.26
N TYR A 30 1.67 8.95 -0.47
CA TYR A 30 1.92 10.31 -0.96
C TYR A 30 3.31 10.51 -1.61
N PRO A 31 4.43 10.14 -0.95
CA PRO A 31 5.75 10.25 -1.57
C PRO A 31 5.89 9.32 -2.78
N ILE A 32 5.33 8.11 -2.77
CA ILE A 32 5.37 7.20 -3.93
C ILE A 32 4.64 7.80 -5.13
N PHE A 33 3.46 8.40 -4.91
CA PHE A 33 2.72 9.09 -5.96
C PHE A 33 3.53 10.25 -6.54
N TYR A 34 4.12 11.10 -5.68
CA TYR A 34 4.90 12.24 -6.13
C TYR A 34 6.17 11.84 -6.90
N LEU A 35 6.84 10.77 -6.45
CA LEU A 35 8.08 10.28 -7.05
C LEU A 35 7.84 9.46 -8.33
N SER A 36 6.66 8.86 -8.49
CA SER A 36 6.30 8.06 -9.67
C SER A 36 5.63 8.85 -10.79
N ARG A 37 5.29 10.13 -10.59
CA ARG A 37 4.57 10.95 -11.58
C ARG A 37 5.18 10.82 -13.00
N PRO A 38 4.37 10.90 -14.08
CA PRO A 38 4.85 10.63 -15.44
C PRO A 38 6.09 11.44 -15.85
N LYS A 39 6.14 12.72 -15.45
CA LYS A 39 7.24 13.66 -15.74
C LYS A 39 8.42 13.58 -14.75
N ALA A 40 8.42 12.64 -13.80
CA ALA A 40 9.54 12.46 -12.87
C ALA A 40 10.78 11.90 -13.58
N SER A 41 11.96 12.23 -13.03
CA SER A 41 13.22 11.67 -13.51
C SER A 41 13.24 10.15 -13.35
N GLY A 42 13.98 9.44 -14.22
CA GLY A 42 14.10 7.98 -14.13
C GLY A 42 14.56 7.49 -12.75
N ARG A 43 15.49 8.22 -12.11
CA ARG A 43 15.96 7.93 -10.75
C ARG A 43 14.83 8.01 -9.72
N SER A 44 13.96 9.01 -9.82
CA SER A 44 12.80 9.16 -8.94
C SER A 44 11.81 8.01 -9.07
N LYS A 45 11.59 7.52 -10.30
CA LYS A 45 10.72 6.37 -10.57
C LYS A 45 11.28 5.08 -9.95
N ILE A 46 12.60 4.86 -10.04
CA ILE A 46 13.26 3.72 -9.37
C ILE A 46 13.04 3.79 -7.87
N VAL A 47 13.23 4.96 -7.24
CA VAL A 47 12.98 5.14 -5.80
C VAL A 47 11.51 4.86 -5.45
N ALA A 48 10.57 5.34 -6.26
CA ALA A 48 9.15 5.06 -6.06
C ALA A 48 8.83 3.55 -6.13
N SER A 49 9.43 2.83 -7.08
CA SER A 49 9.29 1.37 -7.19
C SER A 49 9.87 0.67 -5.96
N VAL A 50 11.07 1.05 -5.52
CA VAL A 50 11.71 0.46 -4.32
C VAL A 50 10.85 0.67 -3.08
N LEU A 51 10.30 1.87 -2.90
CA LEU A 51 9.39 2.17 -1.79
C LEU A 51 8.09 1.36 -1.88
N ALA A 52 7.53 1.18 -3.08
CA ALA A 52 6.34 0.34 -3.28
C ALA A 52 6.60 -1.13 -2.95
N PHE A 53 7.76 -1.68 -3.34
CA PHE A 53 8.17 -3.04 -2.96
C PHE A 53 8.43 -3.16 -1.45
N LEU A 54 9.00 -2.13 -0.83
CA LEU A 54 9.22 -2.09 0.62
C LEU A 54 7.90 -2.17 1.40
N LEU A 55 6.85 -1.46 0.94
CA LEU A 55 5.50 -1.58 1.50
C LEU A 55 4.98 -3.02 1.43
N ILE A 56 5.13 -3.69 0.28
CA ILE A 56 4.71 -5.09 0.13
C ILE A 56 5.51 -6.01 1.06
N GLY A 57 6.81 -5.77 1.25
CA GLY A 57 7.63 -6.50 2.22
C GLY A 57 7.16 -6.31 3.67
N LEU A 58 6.77 -5.09 4.03
CA LEU A 58 6.17 -4.76 5.33
C LEU A 58 4.84 -5.50 5.57
N GLN A 59 4.06 -5.75 4.52
CA GLN A 59 2.85 -6.56 4.61
C GLN A 59 3.16 -7.98 5.10
N GLY A 60 4.25 -8.60 4.66
CA GLY A 60 4.63 -9.94 5.10
C GLY A 60 4.92 -10.03 6.60
N LEU A 61 5.48 -8.96 7.19
CA LEU A 61 5.73 -8.87 8.63
C LEU A 61 4.45 -8.60 9.44
N LEU A 62 3.50 -7.89 8.83
CA LEU A 62 2.26 -7.48 9.48
C LEU A 62 1.11 -8.49 9.29
N ASP A 63 1.24 -9.41 8.33
CA ASP A 63 0.24 -10.45 8.04
C ASP A 63 0.10 -11.42 9.22
N ASP A 64 1.22 -11.75 9.87
CA ASP A 64 1.27 -12.61 11.06
C ASP A 64 0.63 -11.94 12.29
N GLU A 65 0.63 -10.61 12.35
CA GLU A 65 0.13 -9.84 13.51
C GLU A 65 -1.31 -9.34 13.34
N PHE A 66 -1.76 -9.04 12.11
CA PHE A 66 -3.01 -8.29 11.89
C PHE A 66 -3.99 -8.92 10.88
N GLY A 67 -3.65 -10.04 10.24
CA GLY A 67 -4.59 -11.05 9.72
C GLY A 67 -5.76 -10.64 8.79
N GLY A 68 -5.77 -9.41 8.24
CA GLY A 68 -6.91 -8.88 7.50
C GLY A 68 -6.70 -8.87 5.98
N GLY A 69 -7.50 -9.62 5.22
CA GLY A 69 -7.43 -9.63 3.75
C GLY A 69 -7.62 -8.25 3.08
N LEU A 70 -8.40 -7.35 3.70
CA LEU A 70 -8.59 -5.98 3.22
C LEU A 70 -7.37 -5.08 3.46
N VAL A 71 -6.57 -5.35 4.50
CA VAL A 71 -5.33 -4.62 4.79
C VAL A 71 -4.32 -4.84 3.66
N LYS A 72 -4.27 -6.06 3.12
CA LYS A 72 -3.37 -6.44 2.01
C LYS A 72 -3.52 -5.52 0.81
N LEU A 73 -4.75 -5.18 0.42
CA LEU A 73 -5.04 -4.30 -0.72
C LEU A 73 -4.34 -2.93 -0.62
N PHE A 74 -4.21 -2.38 0.58
CA PHE A 74 -3.53 -1.09 0.80
C PHE A 74 -2.02 -1.16 0.55
N PHE A 75 -1.39 -2.33 0.71
CA PHE A 75 0.03 -2.52 0.48
C PHE A 75 0.38 -2.72 -1.01
N TYR A 76 -0.55 -3.22 -1.83
CA TYR A 76 -0.36 -3.38 -3.27
C TYR A 76 -0.76 -2.15 -4.10
N LEU A 77 -1.66 -1.30 -3.59
CA LEU A 77 -2.11 -0.06 -4.24
C LEU A 77 -0.95 0.85 -4.73
N PRO A 78 0.11 1.13 -3.94
CA PRO A 78 1.23 1.95 -4.39
C PRO A 78 1.92 1.40 -5.65
N LEU A 79 2.04 0.07 -5.78
CA LEU A 79 2.64 -0.56 -6.95
C LEU A 79 1.79 -0.30 -8.20
N GLY A 80 0.46 -0.38 -8.06
CA GLY A 80 -0.47 -0.03 -9.14
C GLY A 80 -0.28 1.41 -9.63
N VAL A 81 -0.09 2.36 -8.71
CA VAL A 81 0.21 3.76 -9.06
C VAL A 81 1.50 3.90 -9.84
N VAL A 82 2.57 3.24 -9.39
CA VAL A 82 3.86 3.26 -10.06
C VAL A 82 3.74 2.73 -11.49
N ILE A 83 3.05 1.60 -11.68
CA ILE A 83 2.82 1.00 -12.99
C ILE A 83 2.00 1.93 -13.88
N VAL A 84 0.86 2.45 -13.40
CA VAL A 84 0.00 3.36 -14.18
C VAL A 84 0.77 4.62 -14.60
N ASN A 85 1.55 5.21 -13.70
CA ASN A 85 2.32 6.40 -14.02
C ASN A 85 3.53 6.11 -14.94
N ALA A 86 4.11 4.91 -14.86
CA ALA A 86 5.14 4.47 -15.80
C ALA A 86 4.57 4.33 -17.22
N VAL A 87 3.41 3.67 -17.38
CA VAL A 87 2.73 3.55 -18.68
C VAL A 87 2.38 4.92 -19.25
N ARG A 88 1.84 5.83 -18.43
CA ARG A 88 1.53 7.21 -18.87
C ARG A 88 2.76 7.98 -19.35
N SER A 89 3.91 7.75 -18.71
CA SER A 89 5.16 8.36 -19.14
C SER A 89 5.63 7.89 -20.52
N GLU A 90 5.34 6.65 -20.89
CA GLU A 90 5.69 6.10 -22.20
C GLU A 90 4.71 6.56 -23.28
N THR A 91 3.44 6.78 -22.93
CA THR A 91 2.41 7.28 -23.86
C THR A 91 2.40 8.80 -24.01
N GLY A 92 3.27 9.53 -23.29
CA GLY A 92 3.41 10.99 -23.39
C GLY A 92 2.26 11.78 -22.77
N GLN A 93 1.43 11.15 -21.92
CA GLN A 93 0.32 11.79 -21.20
C GLN A 93 0.75 12.39 -19.84
#